data_AF-A0A928ESA0-F1
#
_entry.id   AF-A0A928ESA0-F1
#
_cell.length_a   1.000
_cell.length_b   1.000
_cell.length_c   1.000
_cell.angle_alpha   90.00
_cell.angle_beta   90.00
_cell.angle_gamma   90.00
#
_symmetry.space_group_name_H-M   'P 1'
#
loop_
_entity.id
_entity.type
_entity.pdbx_description
1 polymer ?
#
loop_
_entity_poly.entity_id
_entity_poly.type
_entity_poly.pdbx_seq_one_letter_code
_entity_poly.pdbx_strand_id
1 'polypeptide(L)'
;MQISQSALFYLCAASFLVGLALALLYDFLYMMRLWLIPSEMRYHVPRIQELRASRIKKGSVKKHKWGSVVLFLQDVLFCLVCAITVILLLYWLNNGAFRAAAPICMAAAFGLWHISLSKGVRVALEWLAFGIETVIYALLMPIKRLFAFLAGMCKRIAQKRHQKRLANKRKIYTKQTVQNFEKAVQMLLPTYTISRTQKGDGRAKQNKKAV
;
A
#
# COMPACT_ATOMS: atom_id res chain seq x y z
N MET A 1 -0.89 30.89 -57.43
CA MET A 1 -1.76 31.53 -56.42
C MET A 1 -0.88 32.17 -55.35
N GLN A 2 -0.90 33.49 -55.21
CA GLN A 2 -0.27 34.16 -54.08
C GLN A 2 -1.13 33.92 -52.85
N ILE A 3 -0.57 33.29 -51.81
CA ILE A 3 -1.29 33.05 -50.57
C ILE A 3 -1.19 34.30 -49.71
N SER A 4 -2.33 34.77 -49.21
CA SER A 4 -2.38 35.91 -48.29
C SER A 4 -1.52 35.63 -47.05
N GLN A 5 -0.71 36.61 -46.64
CA GLN A 5 0.12 36.53 -45.43
C GLN A 5 -0.73 36.22 -44.19
N SER A 6 -1.97 36.71 -44.14
CA SER A 6 -2.91 36.42 -43.05
C SER A 6 -3.24 34.93 -42.93
N ALA A 7 -3.43 34.24 -44.06
CA ALA A 7 -3.72 32.80 -44.06
C ALA A 7 -2.53 31.98 -43.53
N LEU A 8 -1.30 32.41 -43.83
CA LEU A 8 -0.08 31.77 -43.34
C LEU A 8 0.06 31.96 -41.82
N PHE A 9 -0.30 33.14 -41.31
CA PHE A 9 -0.35 33.41 -39.87
C PHE A 9 -1.39 32.54 -39.14
N TYR A 10 -2.62 32.45 -39.65
CA TYR A 10 -3.65 31.58 -39.07
C TYR A 10 -3.24 30.11 -39.06
N LEU A 11 -2.58 29.65 -40.12
CA LEU A 11 -2.06 28.29 -40.22
C LEU A 11 -0.99 28.02 -39.16
N CYS A 12 -0.04 28.94 -38.97
CA CYS A 12 0.96 28.84 -37.91
C CYS A 12 0.32 28.85 -36.52
N ALA A 13 -0.63 29.75 -36.26
CA ALA A 13 -1.33 29.84 -34.97
C ALA A 13 -2.15 28.57 -34.66
N ALA A 14 -2.89 28.05 -35.63
CA ALA A 14 -3.63 26.80 -35.49
C ALA A 14 -2.69 25.61 -35.24
N SER A 15 -1.58 25.52 -35.99
CA SER A 15 -0.57 24.48 -35.80
C SER A 15 0.07 24.53 -34.41
N PHE A 16 0.31 25.75 -33.92
CA PHE A 16 0.85 25.97 -32.58
C PHE A 16 -0.14 25.51 -31.50
N LEU A 17 -1.42 25.88 -31.62
CA LEU A 17 -2.48 25.45 -30.68
C LEU A 17 -2.66 23.94 -30.68
N VAL A 18 -2.61 23.29 -31.84
CA VAL A 18 -2.67 21.83 -31.94
C VAL A 18 -1.45 21.19 -31.27
N GLY A 19 -0.26 21.76 -31.44
CA GLY A 19 0.94 21.30 -30.75
C GLY A 19 0.83 21.40 -29.23
N LEU A 20 0.23 22.48 -28.70
CA LEU A 20 -0.07 22.62 -27.27
C LEU A 20 -1.08 21.57 -26.80
N ALA A 21 -2.16 21.34 -27.56
CA ALA A 21 -3.18 20.35 -27.22
C ALA A 21 -2.60 18.92 -27.18
N LEU A 22 -1.73 18.57 -28.13
CA LEU A 22 -1.01 17.30 -28.14
C LEU A 22 -0.07 17.16 -26.93
N ALA A 23 0.59 18.25 -26.53
CA ALA A 23 1.46 18.25 -25.36
C ALA A 23 0.67 18.07 -24.05
N LEU A 24 -0.50 18.69 -23.94
CA LEU A 24 -1.44 18.46 -22.84
C LEU A 24 -1.94 17.02 -22.79
N LEU A 25 -2.31 16.45 -23.93
CA LEU A 25 -2.74 15.06 -24.03
C LEU A 25 -1.61 14.11 -23.61
N TYR A 26 -0.38 14.40 -24.04
CA TYR A 26 0.81 13.66 -23.63
C TYR A 26 1.02 13.70 -22.11
N ASP A 27 0.93 14.87 -21.49
CA ASP A 27 1.04 15.00 -20.04
C ASP A 27 -0.08 14.23 -19.33
N PHE A 28 -1.32 14.29 -19.81
CA PHE A 28 -2.43 13.51 -19.25
C PHE A 28 -2.17 12.00 -19.32
N LEU A 29 -1.70 11.51 -20.47
CA LEU A 29 -1.29 10.13 -20.67
C LEU A 29 -0.13 9.73 -19.73
N TYR A 30 0.85 10.61 -19.53
CA TYR A 30 1.93 10.42 -18.57
C TYR A 30 1.41 10.33 -17.13
N MET A 31 0.38 11.09 -16.77
CA MET A 31 -0.25 10.99 -15.44
C MET A 31 -1.00 9.69 -15.25
N MET A 32 -1.78 9.26 -16.24
CA MET A 32 -2.41 7.95 -16.22
C MET A 32 -1.37 6.83 -16.03
N ARG A 33 -0.21 6.96 -16.68
CA ARG A 33 0.94 6.06 -16.51
C ARG A 33 1.46 6.07 -15.07
N LEU A 34 1.63 7.23 -14.43
CA LEU A 34 2.04 7.30 -13.02
C LEU A 34 1.05 6.60 -12.09
N TRP A 35 -0.25 6.69 -12.36
CA TRP A 35 -1.31 6.01 -11.61
C TRP A 35 -1.34 4.50 -11.80
N LEU A 36 -1.07 4.01 -13.01
CA LEU A 36 -1.04 2.58 -13.31
C LEU A 36 0.20 1.85 -12.76
N ILE A 37 1.33 2.55 -12.67
CA ILE A 37 2.57 1.96 -12.15
C ILE A 37 2.45 1.88 -10.60
N PRO A 38 2.53 0.66 -10.01
CA PRO A 38 2.45 0.51 -8.57
C PRO A 38 3.53 1.34 -7.86
N SER A 39 3.16 1.94 -6.73
CA SER A 39 3.95 2.90 -5.93
C SER A 39 5.37 2.45 -5.59
N GLU A 40 5.68 1.16 -5.71
CA GLU A 40 7.01 0.60 -5.51
C GLU A 40 8.05 1.04 -6.55
N MET A 41 7.63 1.56 -7.72
CA MET A 41 8.54 2.09 -8.75
C MET A 41 8.52 3.62 -8.91
N ARG A 42 7.75 4.37 -8.10
CA ARG A 42 7.70 5.85 -8.15
C ARG A 42 8.94 6.55 -7.54
N TYR A 43 10.06 5.85 -7.40
CA TYR A 43 11.26 6.37 -6.74
C TYR A 43 12.21 7.05 -7.72
N HIS A 44 11.90 8.29 -8.10
CA HIS A 44 12.87 9.15 -8.79
C HIS A 44 13.14 10.50 -8.11
N VAL A 45 12.59 10.75 -6.92
CA VAL A 45 12.91 11.95 -6.13
C VAL A 45 13.91 11.62 -5.02
N PRO A 46 15.18 12.05 -5.12
CA PRO A 46 16.23 11.65 -4.18
C PRO A 46 15.98 12.15 -2.75
N ARG A 47 15.25 13.25 -2.57
CA ARG A 47 15.07 13.91 -1.26
C ARG A 47 14.10 13.19 -0.31
N ILE A 48 13.12 12.44 -0.82
CA ILE A 48 12.20 11.62 -0.01
C ILE A 48 12.81 10.24 0.28
N GLN A 49 13.81 9.85 -0.51
CA GLN A 49 14.47 8.55 -0.45
C GLN A 49 15.28 8.38 0.83
N GLU A 50 16.00 9.41 1.29
CA GLU A 50 16.78 9.33 2.55
C GLU A 50 15.89 9.09 3.78
N LEU A 51 14.70 9.69 3.81
CA LEU A 51 13.77 9.55 4.94
C LEU A 51 13.06 8.18 4.96
N ARG A 52 12.85 7.52 3.81
CA ARG A 52 12.23 6.18 3.74
C ARG A 52 13.23 5.02 3.66
N ALA A 53 14.45 5.23 3.15
CA ALA A 53 15.48 4.20 3.01
C ALA A 53 15.94 3.62 4.36
N SER A 54 15.82 4.38 5.44
CA SER A 54 16.09 3.90 6.80
C SER A 54 15.05 2.89 7.33
N ARG A 55 13.89 2.75 6.66
CA ARG A 55 12.73 2.01 7.23
C ARG A 55 12.30 0.77 6.43
N ILE A 56 12.72 0.58 5.18
CA ILE A 56 12.25 -0.53 4.33
C ILE A 56 13.41 -1.49 4.02
N LYS A 57 13.38 -2.68 4.64
CA LYS A 57 14.26 -3.81 4.29
C LYS A 57 14.15 -4.09 2.78
N LYS A 58 15.32 -4.15 2.13
CA LYS A 58 15.56 -4.39 0.71
C LYS A 58 14.91 -5.70 0.23
N GLY A 59 13.62 -5.66 -0.08
CA GLY A 59 12.88 -6.75 -0.71
C GLY A 59 13.11 -6.72 -2.21
N SER A 60 13.49 -7.86 -2.79
CA SER A 60 13.68 -8.01 -4.24
C SER A 60 12.33 -7.84 -4.96
N VAL A 61 12.11 -6.67 -5.56
CA VAL A 61 10.88 -6.34 -6.29
C VAL A 61 10.86 -7.16 -7.59
N LYS A 62 9.93 -8.12 -7.69
CA LYS A 62 9.68 -8.86 -8.92
C LYS A 62 9.19 -7.89 -9.99
N LYS A 63 10.00 -7.65 -11.03
CA LYS A 63 9.63 -6.78 -12.17
C LYS A 63 8.41 -7.37 -12.89
N HIS A 64 7.27 -6.67 -12.84
CA HIS A 64 6.10 -7.04 -13.64
C HIS A 64 6.32 -6.64 -15.11
N LYS A 65 6.48 -7.65 -15.97
CA LYS A 65 6.66 -7.48 -17.44
C LYS A 65 5.48 -6.78 -18.13
N TRP A 66 4.27 -6.93 -17.59
CA TRP A 66 3.03 -6.35 -18.15
C TRP A 66 3.02 -4.83 -18.20
N GLY A 67 3.63 -4.17 -17.22
CA GLY A 67 3.74 -2.70 -17.22
C GLY A 67 4.46 -2.22 -18.48
N SER A 68 5.57 -2.85 -18.86
CA SER A 68 6.35 -2.44 -20.03
C SER A 68 5.58 -2.50 -21.35
N VAL A 69 4.68 -3.47 -21.51
CA VAL A 69 3.91 -3.66 -22.75
C VAL A 69 2.84 -2.57 -22.88
N VAL A 70 2.15 -2.24 -21.79
CA VAL A 70 1.14 -1.16 -21.78
C VAL A 70 1.78 0.19 -22.05
N LEU A 71 2.97 0.44 -21.48
CA LEU A 71 3.74 1.66 -21.72
C LEU A 71 4.11 1.80 -23.20
N PHE A 72 4.60 0.71 -23.81
CA PHE A 72 4.94 0.68 -25.23
C PHE A 72 3.72 0.93 -26.12
N LEU A 73 2.59 0.25 -25.84
CA LEU A 73 1.37 0.41 -26.62
C LEU A 73 0.83 1.85 -26.55
N GLN A 74 0.91 2.49 -25.38
CA GLN A 74 0.52 3.88 -25.18
C GLN A 74 1.40 4.84 -26.01
N ASP A 75 2.72 4.61 -26.03
CA ASP A 75 3.65 5.45 -26.79
C ASP A 75 3.42 5.29 -28.31
N VAL A 76 3.10 4.08 -28.78
CA VAL A 76 2.73 3.81 -30.17
C VAL A 76 1.42 4.49 -30.55
N LEU A 77 0.38 4.39 -29.71
CA LEU A 77 -0.90 5.06 -29.95
C LEU A 77 -0.75 6.58 -29.99
N PHE A 78 0.03 7.15 -29.08
CA PHE A 78 0.31 8.58 -29.08
C PHE A 78 1.03 9.03 -30.35
N CYS A 79 2.05 8.27 -30.78
CA CYS A 79 2.76 8.54 -32.03
C CYS A 79 1.82 8.51 -33.25
N LEU A 80 0.91 7.53 -33.29
CA LEU A 80 -0.08 7.38 -34.34
C LEU A 80 -1.09 8.55 -34.36
N VAL A 81 -1.58 8.97 -33.20
CA VAL A 81 -2.46 10.15 -33.09
C VAL A 81 -1.74 11.42 -33.54
N CYS A 82 -0.48 11.63 -33.13
CA CYS A 82 0.34 12.74 -33.59
C CYS A 82 0.50 12.73 -35.11
N ALA A 83 0.84 11.57 -35.70
CA ALA A 83 1.01 11.42 -37.14
C ALA A 83 -0.28 11.74 -37.91
N ILE A 84 -1.42 11.19 -37.48
CA ILE A 84 -2.73 11.47 -38.07
C ILE A 84 -3.09 12.95 -37.95
N THR A 85 -2.83 13.55 -36.78
CA THR A 85 -3.12 14.96 -36.54
C THR A 85 -2.31 15.85 -37.47
N VAL A 86 -1.01 15.57 -37.65
CA VAL A 86 -0.15 16.29 -38.60
C VAL A 86 -0.64 16.12 -40.03
N ILE A 87 -1.02 14.90 -40.43
CA ILE A 87 -1.54 14.62 -41.78
C ILE A 87 -2.85 15.36 -42.03
N LEU A 88 -3.81 15.30 -41.09
CA LEU A 88 -5.09 16.00 -41.20
C LEU A 88 -4.90 17.52 -41.23
N LEU A 89 -3.99 18.05 -40.41
CA LEU A 89 -3.68 19.48 -40.38
C LEU A 89 -3.06 19.93 -41.71
N LEU A 90 -2.10 19.17 -42.24
CA LEU A 90 -1.48 19.42 -43.54
C LEU A 90 -2.49 19.33 -44.69
N TYR A 91 -3.41 18.36 -44.62
CA TYR A 91 -4.43 18.16 -45.65
C TYR A 91 -5.47 19.30 -45.65
N TRP A 92 -6.01 19.64 -44.47
CA TRP A 92 -7.11 20.59 -44.32
C TRP A 92 -6.67 22.03 -44.55
N LEU A 93 -5.51 22.44 -44.05
CA LEU A 93 -5.05 23.83 -44.14
C LEU A 93 -4.41 24.21 -45.47
N ASN A 94 -4.11 23.22 -46.33
CA ASN A 94 -3.18 23.45 -47.42
C ASN A 94 -3.69 22.98 -48.79
N ASN A 95 -4.94 22.56 -48.90
CA ASN A 95 -5.56 22.11 -50.16
C ASN A 95 -4.64 21.13 -50.94
N GLY A 96 -3.92 20.25 -50.22
CA GLY A 96 -3.00 19.26 -50.80
C GLY A 96 -1.55 19.71 -51.05
N ALA A 97 -1.19 20.98 -50.85
CA ALA A 97 0.21 21.41 -50.94
C ALA A 97 0.97 21.08 -49.64
N PHE A 98 2.23 20.66 -49.70
CA PHE A 98 3.04 20.41 -48.49
C PHE A 98 3.73 21.69 -48.03
N ARG A 99 3.51 22.14 -46.79
CA ARG A 99 4.25 23.26 -46.17
C ARG A 99 4.91 22.82 -44.87
N ALA A 100 6.24 22.81 -44.88
CA ALA A 100 7.04 22.42 -43.72
C ALA A 100 6.90 23.37 -42.51
N ALA A 101 6.44 24.61 -42.69
CA ALA A 101 6.28 25.56 -41.59
C ALA A 101 5.28 25.10 -40.51
N ALA A 102 4.20 24.42 -40.91
CA ALA A 102 3.15 23.94 -40.01
C ALA A 102 3.68 22.91 -38.98
N PRO A 103 4.32 21.80 -39.41
CA PRO A 103 4.89 20.82 -38.47
C PRO A 103 6.03 21.41 -37.63
N ILE A 104 6.80 22.36 -38.15
CA ILE A 104 7.85 23.06 -37.38
C ILE A 104 7.23 23.86 -36.23
N CYS A 105 6.18 24.66 -36.50
CA CYS A 105 5.48 25.41 -35.45
C CYS A 105 4.83 24.47 -34.42
N MET A 106 4.25 23.35 -34.86
CA MET A 106 3.67 22.35 -33.96
C MET A 106 4.73 21.71 -33.06
N ALA A 107 5.88 21.31 -33.62
CA ALA A 107 6.99 20.74 -32.88
C ALA A 107 7.60 21.75 -31.89
N ALA A 108 7.71 23.02 -32.29
CA ALA A 108 8.16 24.10 -31.41
C ALA A 108 7.20 24.30 -30.22
N ALA A 109 5.89 24.34 -30.47
CA ALA A 109 4.87 24.44 -29.42
C ALA A 109 4.98 23.29 -28.41
N PHE A 110 5.09 22.07 -28.94
CA PHE A 110 5.26 20.86 -28.13
C PHE A 110 6.54 20.91 -27.28
N GLY A 111 7.67 21.28 -27.89
CA GLY A 111 8.95 21.41 -27.18
C GLY A 111 8.91 22.49 -26.10
N LEU A 112 8.31 23.63 -26.39
CA LEU A 112 8.19 24.75 -25.45
C LEU A 112 7.30 24.40 -24.26
N TRP A 113 6.19 23.68 -24.51
CA TRP A 113 5.36 23.11 -23.45
C TRP A 113 6.16 22.13 -22.58
N HIS A 114 6.91 21.23 -23.22
CA HIS A 114 7.67 20.20 -22.52
C HIS A 114 8.79 20.77 -21.66
N ILE A 115 9.42 21.87 -22.06
CA ILE A 115 10.50 22.50 -21.27
C ILE A 115 9.93 23.32 -20.10
N SER A 116 8.87 24.08 -20.36
CA SER A 116 8.38 25.11 -19.43
C SER A 116 7.28 24.58 -18.50
N LEU A 117 6.20 24.03 -19.06
CA LEU A 117 5.00 23.67 -18.31
C LEU A 117 5.07 22.27 -17.70
N SER A 118 5.76 21.34 -18.36
CA SER A 118 5.85 19.96 -17.83
C SER A 118 6.45 19.92 -16.42
N LYS A 119 7.42 20.81 -16.11
CA LYS A 119 8.02 20.91 -14.79
C LYS A 119 7.01 21.38 -13.74
N GLY A 120 6.24 22.43 -14.06
CA GLY A 120 5.20 22.96 -13.17
C GLY A 120 4.09 21.93 -12.92
N VAL A 121 3.63 21.27 -13.97
CA VAL A 121 2.62 20.21 -13.90
C VAL A 121 3.10 19.03 -13.05
N ARG A 122 4.36 18.60 -13.22
CA ARG A 122 4.95 17.54 -12.38
C ARG A 122 4.95 17.91 -10.91
N VAL A 123 5.42 19.12 -10.57
CA VAL A 123 5.43 19.59 -9.18
C VAL A 123 4.01 19.64 -8.63
N ALA A 124 3.06 20.24 -9.35
CA ALA A 124 1.66 20.31 -8.92
C ALA A 124 1.06 18.92 -8.66
N LEU A 125 1.43 17.93 -9.46
CA LEU A 125 0.92 16.57 -9.31
C LEU A 125 1.62 15.77 -8.22
N GLU A 126 2.88 16.04 -7.93
CA GLU A 126 3.54 15.54 -6.72
C GLU A 126 2.82 16.05 -5.47
N TRP A 127 2.47 17.34 -5.43
CA TRP A 127 1.66 17.93 -4.35
C TRP A 127 0.27 17.29 -4.26
N LEU A 128 -0.40 17.10 -5.39
CA LEU A 128 -1.72 16.47 -5.43
C LEU A 128 -1.67 15.00 -4.98
N ALA A 129 -0.68 14.24 -5.45
CA ALA A 129 -0.46 12.85 -5.03
C ALA A 129 -0.13 12.76 -3.54
N PHE A 130 0.70 13.65 -3.02
CA PHE A 130 0.99 13.75 -1.59
C PHE A 130 -0.27 14.07 -0.78
N GLY A 131 -1.11 14.99 -1.25
CA GLY A 131 -2.39 15.31 -0.64
C GLY A 131 -3.31 14.09 -0.57
N ILE A 132 -3.45 13.36 -1.69
CA ILE A 132 -4.26 12.13 -1.75
C ILE A 132 -3.70 11.05 -0.81
N GLU A 133 -2.39 10.79 -0.83
CA GLU A 133 -1.77 9.80 0.07
C GLU A 133 -1.99 10.17 1.54
N THR A 134 -1.89 11.46 1.88
CA THR A 134 -2.14 11.98 3.22
C THR A 134 -3.60 11.79 3.64
N VAL A 135 -4.56 12.07 2.75
CA VAL A 135 -5.99 11.87 3.01
C VAL A 135 -6.30 10.38 3.21
N ILE A 136 -5.80 9.50 2.33
CA ILE A 136 -5.97 8.06 2.45
C ILE A 136 -5.35 7.55 3.76
N TYR A 137 -4.16 8.02 4.11
CA TYR A 137 -3.49 7.63 5.35
C TYR A 137 -4.28 8.09 6.58
N ALA A 138 -4.79 9.32 6.56
CA ALA A 138 -5.65 9.85 7.62
C ALA A 138 -6.93 9.02 7.78
N LEU A 139 -7.55 8.62 6.67
CA LEU A 139 -8.75 7.79 6.66
C LEU A 139 -8.49 6.35 7.15
N LEU A 140 -7.33 5.77 6.82
CA LEU A 140 -6.93 4.43 7.25
C LEU A 140 -6.37 4.39 8.68
N MET A 141 -5.91 5.51 9.22
CA MET A 141 -5.37 5.61 10.58
C MET A 141 -6.32 5.10 11.68
N PRO A 142 -7.61 5.50 11.73
CA PRO A 142 -8.54 4.99 12.74
C PRO A 142 -8.76 3.48 12.60
N ILE A 143 -8.82 2.96 11.37
CA ILE A 143 -8.97 1.52 11.11
C ILE A 143 -7.75 0.75 11.64
N LYS A 144 -6.53 1.22 11.34
CA LYS A 144 -5.29 0.61 11.86
C LYS A 144 -5.25 0.64 13.40
N ARG A 145 -5.67 1.75 14.03
CA ARG A 145 -5.77 1.86 15.50
C ARG A 145 -6.76 0.85 16.06
N LEU A 146 -7.91 0.67 15.42
CA LEU A 146 -8.93 -0.30 15.83
C LEU A 146 -8.37 -1.73 15.79
N PHE A 147 -7.72 -2.13 14.70
CA PHE A 147 -7.10 -3.45 14.58
C PHE A 147 -5.97 -3.66 15.60
N ALA A 148 -5.13 -2.66 15.84
CA ALA A 148 -4.08 -2.72 16.85
C ALA A 148 -4.67 -2.89 18.27
N PHE A 149 -5.76 -2.19 18.56
CA PHE A 149 -6.47 -2.30 19.83
C PHE A 149 -7.06 -3.71 20.02
N LEU A 150 -7.77 -4.24 19.02
CA LEU A 150 -8.32 -5.60 19.03
C LEU A 150 -7.22 -6.66 19.19
N ALA A 151 -6.11 -6.53 18.46
CA ALA A 151 -4.97 -7.43 18.59
C ALA A 151 -4.36 -7.37 20.00
N GLY A 152 -4.30 -6.19 20.61
CA GLY A 152 -3.89 -6.01 22.00
C GLY A 152 -4.82 -6.73 22.99
N MET A 153 -6.14 -6.64 22.80
CA MET A 153 -7.12 -7.36 23.61
C MET A 153 -6.96 -8.88 23.48
N CYS A 154 -6.85 -9.39 22.25
CA CYS A 154 -6.63 -10.82 22.00
C CYS A 154 -5.34 -11.32 22.68
N LYS A 155 -4.25 -10.56 22.62
CA LYS A 155 -3.00 -10.89 23.33
C LYS A 155 -3.20 -10.95 24.84
N ARG A 156 -3.91 -10.00 25.44
CA ARG A 156 -4.20 -10.02 26.90
C ARG A 156 -5.04 -11.24 27.29
N ILE A 157 -6.04 -11.61 26.49
CA ILE A 157 -6.86 -12.80 26.74
C ILE A 157 -6.01 -14.07 26.61
N ALA A 158 -5.17 -14.16 25.58
CA ALA A 158 -4.26 -15.29 25.37
C ALA A 158 -3.25 -15.43 26.53
N GLN A 159 -2.68 -14.32 27.00
CA GLN A 159 -1.79 -14.30 28.16
C GLN A 159 -2.49 -14.75 29.45
N LYS A 160 -3.71 -14.27 29.72
CA LYS A 160 -4.50 -14.74 30.89
C LYS A 160 -4.80 -16.23 30.81
N ARG A 161 -5.15 -16.75 29.63
CA ARG A 161 -5.36 -18.20 29.42
C ARG A 161 -4.07 -18.99 29.64
N HIS A 162 -2.95 -18.48 29.15
CA HIS A 162 -1.63 -19.11 29.35
C HIS A 162 -1.24 -19.14 30.83
N GLN A 163 -1.42 -18.05 31.56
CA GLN A 163 -1.17 -17.99 33.01
C GLN A 163 -2.06 -18.96 33.79
N LYS A 164 -3.36 -19.05 33.46
CA LYS A 164 -4.27 -20.03 34.07
C LYS A 164 -3.82 -21.48 33.81
N ARG A 165 -3.37 -21.78 32.59
CA ARG A 165 -2.82 -23.12 32.24
C ARG A 165 -1.57 -23.44 33.07
N LEU A 166 -0.65 -22.49 33.22
CA LEU A 166 0.54 -22.68 34.05
C LEU A 166 0.20 -22.86 35.54
N ALA A 167 -0.75 -22.09 36.07
CA ALA A 167 -1.21 -22.23 37.45
C ALA A 167 -1.87 -23.60 37.71
N ASN A 168 -2.70 -24.09 36.78
CA ASN A 168 -3.28 -25.43 36.87
C ASN A 168 -2.22 -26.53 36.82
N LYS A 169 -1.22 -26.42 35.92
CA LYS A 169 -0.10 -27.38 35.88
C LYS A 169 0.64 -27.42 37.22
N ARG A 170 0.95 -26.26 37.83
CA ARG A 170 1.61 -26.19 39.15
C ARG A 170 0.82 -26.95 40.22
N LYS A 171 -0.51 -26.78 40.28
CA LYS A 171 -1.38 -27.49 41.23
C LYS A 171 -1.36 -29.01 41.02
N ILE A 172 -1.33 -29.47 39.77
CA ILE A 172 -1.24 -30.90 39.45
C ILE A 172 0.11 -31.46 39.91
N TYR A 173 1.22 -30.78 39.59
CA TYR A 173 2.54 -31.18 40.05
C TYR A 173 2.64 -31.23 41.58
N THR A 174 2.10 -30.23 42.29
CA THR A 174 2.12 -30.24 43.78
C THR A 174 1.33 -31.42 44.36
N LYS A 175 0.15 -31.71 43.82
CA LYS A 175 -0.63 -32.89 44.24
C LYS A 175 0.11 -34.19 43.98
N GLN A 176 0.74 -34.31 42.80
CA GLN A 176 1.49 -35.50 42.42
C GLN A 176 2.75 -35.68 43.28
N THR A 177 3.45 -34.59 43.62
CA THR A 177 4.61 -34.67 44.55
C THR A 177 4.19 -35.08 45.95
N VAL A 178 3.07 -34.57 46.48
CA VAL A 178 2.57 -34.97 47.81
C VAL A 178 2.20 -36.45 47.81
N GLN A 179 1.48 -36.93 46.79
CA GLN A 179 1.14 -38.36 46.67
C GLN A 179 2.36 -39.25 46.53
N ASN A 180 3.37 -38.85 45.74
CA ASN A 180 4.61 -39.60 45.62
C ASN A 180 5.39 -39.64 46.94
N PHE A 181 5.38 -38.54 47.70
CA PHE A 181 6.00 -38.46 49.02
C PHE A 181 5.28 -39.37 50.03
N GLU A 182 3.95 -39.37 50.06
CA GLU A 182 3.16 -40.28 50.90
C GLU A 182 3.45 -41.75 50.57
N LYS A 183 3.52 -42.12 49.29
CA LYS A 183 3.90 -43.48 48.86
C LYS A 183 5.32 -43.84 49.27
N ALA A 184 6.28 -42.92 49.12
CA ALA A 184 7.67 -43.16 49.53
C ALA A 184 7.79 -43.36 51.04
N VAL A 185 7.08 -42.55 51.84
CA VAL A 185 7.00 -42.70 53.31
C VAL A 185 6.39 -44.07 53.69
N GLN A 186 5.32 -44.50 53.01
CA GLN A 186 4.74 -45.83 53.22
C GLN A 186 5.70 -46.98 52.89
N MET A 187 6.53 -46.84 51.86
CA MET A 187 7.53 -47.86 51.49
C MET A 187 8.72 -47.90 52.46
N LEU A 188 9.13 -46.75 53.00
CA LEU A 188 10.27 -46.64 53.92
C LEU A 188 9.94 -46.97 55.38
N LEU A 189 8.64 -47.09 55.72
CA LEU A 189 8.18 -47.59 57.01
C LEU A 189 7.64 -49.02 56.87
N PRO A 190 8.49 -50.04 56.65
CA PRO A 190 8.07 -51.39 56.96
C PRO A 190 7.94 -51.46 58.50
N THR A 191 6.82 -51.99 59.00
CA THR A 191 6.72 -52.44 60.40
C THR A 191 6.69 -51.36 61.49
N TYR A 192 5.66 -50.50 61.50
CA TYR A 192 5.04 -50.10 62.77
C TYR A 192 3.52 -50.06 62.58
N THR A 193 2.92 -51.24 62.60
CA THR A 193 1.47 -51.41 62.80
C THR A 193 1.13 -50.92 64.21
N ILE A 194 0.94 -49.61 64.35
CA ILE A 194 0.27 -49.06 65.52
C ILE A 194 -1.20 -49.41 65.36
N SER A 195 -1.61 -50.45 66.10
CA SER A 195 -2.99 -50.83 66.34
C SER A 195 -3.78 -49.58 66.73
N ARG A 196 -4.52 -49.01 65.78
CA ARG A 196 -5.49 -47.95 66.02
C ARG A 196 -6.59 -48.58 66.87
N THR A 197 -6.47 -48.45 68.19
CA THR A 197 -7.54 -48.74 69.13
C THR A 197 -8.75 -47.92 68.71
N GLN A 198 -9.78 -48.62 68.23
CA GLN A 198 -11.13 -48.08 68.15
C GLN A 198 -11.54 -47.64 69.56
N LYS A 199 -11.37 -46.36 69.85
CA LYS A 199 -12.12 -45.72 70.94
C LYS A 199 -13.31 -45.06 70.29
N GLY A 200 -14.43 -45.77 70.33
CA GLY A 200 -15.71 -45.19 70.01
C GLY A 200 -15.96 -43.98 70.91
N ASP A 201 -16.56 -42.95 70.34
CA ASP A 201 -17.65 -42.29 71.04
C ASP A 201 -18.56 -41.65 70.00
N GLY A 202 -19.79 -42.17 69.96
CA GLY A 202 -20.87 -41.55 69.22
C GLY A 202 -21.31 -40.27 69.91
N ARG A 203 -21.57 -39.24 69.12
CA ARG A 203 -22.54 -38.16 69.40
C ARG A 203 -22.86 -37.53 68.05
N ALA A 204 -23.94 -37.96 67.41
CA ALA A 204 -25.31 -37.48 67.62
C ALA A 204 -25.53 -36.05 67.09
N LYS A 205 -26.48 -35.97 66.14
CA LYS A 205 -27.36 -34.81 65.83
C LYS A 205 -26.64 -33.58 65.24
N GLN A 206 -27.21 -32.79 64.33
CA GLN A 206 -28.61 -32.57 64.00
C GLN A 206 -28.68 -31.82 62.67
N ASN A 207 -29.62 -32.28 61.83
CA ASN A 207 -30.54 -31.49 61.01
C ASN A 207 -30.42 -29.95 61.12
N LYS A 208 -30.19 -29.27 59.99
CA LYS A 208 -30.85 -27.99 59.68
C LYS A 208 -30.89 -27.75 58.17
N LYS A 209 -32.00 -28.17 57.57
CA LYS A 209 -32.62 -27.44 56.44
C LYS A 209 -33.05 -26.06 56.95
N ALA A 210 -32.70 -25.00 56.22
CA ALA A 210 -33.49 -23.78 56.17
C ALA A 210 -33.12 -23.00 54.89
N VAL A 211 -34.12 -22.93 54.00
CA VAL A 211 -34.43 -21.90 52.99
C VAL A 211 -33.41 -21.63 51.89
#